data_AF-A0A1F6MFE7-F1
#
_entry.id   AF-A0A1F6MFE7-F1
#
_cell.length_a   1.000
_cell.length_b   1.000
_cell.length_c   1.000
_cell.angle_alpha   90.00
_cell.angle_beta   90.00
_cell.angle_gamma   90.00
#
_symmetry.space_group_name_H-M   'P 1'
#
loop_
_entity.id
_entity.type
_entity.pdbx_description
1 polymer ?
#
loop_
_entity_poly.entity_id
_entity_poly.type
_entity_poly.pdbx_seq_one_letter_code
_entity_poly.pdbx_strand_id
1 'polypeptide(L)'
;MAGDASQEIQDLLKKILVFKSDFRAQVLEKVQAGLAEEKLAELKQVLLETLEWQKNFFADKLKSDPGFFEELEREKQKIEQGIIDAYTHKMAEEDHKKVEALKLRINSL
;
A
#
# COMPACT_ATOMS: atom_id res chain seq x y z
N MET A 1 0.77 -23.46 18.49
CA MET A 1 1.70 -23.28 17.35
C MET A 1 1.10 -22.52 16.16
N ALA A 2 -0.11 -21.93 16.27
CA ALA A 2 -0.75 -21.16 15.19
C ALA A 2 -0.22 -19.72 14.99
N GLY A 3 0.51 -19.16 15.97
CA GLY A 3 1.01 -17.78 15.91
C GLY A 3 2.12 -17.58 14.88
N ASP A 4 2.92 -18.60 14.61
CA ASP A 4 4.10 -18.50 13.74
C ASP A 4 3.72 -18.48 12.26
N ALA A 5 2.84 -19.41 11.84
CA ALA A 5 2.34 -19.49 10.46
C ALA A 5 1.55 -18.24 10.04
N SER A 6 0.78 -17.65 10.96
CA SER A 6 0.04 -16.40 10.71
C SER A 6 0.98 -15.22 10.47
N GLN A 7 2.06 -15.13 11.25
CA GLN A 7 3.08 -14.09 11.11
C GLN A 7 3.83 -14.23 9.78
N GLU A 8 4.21 -15.46 9.41
CA GLU A 8 4.87 -15.73 8.13
C GLU A 8 3.99 -15.35 6.93
N ILE A 9 2.68 -15.64 6.96
CA ILE A 9 1.74 -15.25 5.91
C ILE A 9 1.65 -13.73 5.81
N GLN A 10 1.58 -13.03 6.93
CA GLN A 10 1.56 -11.56 6.94
C GLN A 10 2.82 -10.98 6.30
N ASP A 11 3.99 -11.55 6.57
CA ASP A 11 5.25 -11.09 6.00
C ASP A 11 5.40 -11.44 4.52
N LEU A 12 4.85 -12.57 4.05
CA LEU A 12 4.76 -12.89 2.63
C LEU A 12 3.86 -11.89 1.89
N LEU A 13 2.69 -11.55 2.45
CA LEU A 13 1.77 -10.57 1.86
C LEU A 13 2.36 -9.16 1.74
N LYS A 14 3.30 -8.77 2.62
CA LYS A 14 4.02 -7.50 2.50
C LYS A 14 4.98 -7.51 1.30
N LYS A 15 5.62 -8.64 1.03
CA LYS A 15 6.62 -8.81 -0.04
C LYS A 15 6.00 -8.95 -1.43
N ILE A 16 4.78 -9.48 -1.53
CA ILE A 16 4.05 -9.60 -2.80
C ILE A 16 3.44 -8.24 -3.13
N LEU A 17 3.95 -7.58 -4.17
CA LEU A 17 3.55 -6.27 -4.63
C LEU A 17 2.32 -6.31 -5.54
N VAL A 18 2.16 -7.40 -6.31
CA VAL A 18 1.09 -7.54 -7.32
C VAL A 18 -0.32 -7.62 -6.73
N PHE A 19 -0.46 -7.85 -5.44
CA PHE A 19 -1.75 -7.85 -4.76
C PHE A 19 -2.18 -6.44 -4.35
N LYS A 20 -3.43 -6.11 -4.68
CA LYS A 20 -4.12 -4.91 -4.20
C LYS A 20 -4.29 -4.95 -2.67
N SER A 21 -4.35 -3.77 -2.05
CA SER A 21 -4.57 -3.60 -0.59
C SER A 21 -5.76 -4.42 -0.08
N ASP A 22 -6.89 -4.35 -0.77
CA ASP A 22 -8.15 -4.94 -0.31
C ASP A 22 -8.09 -6.46 -0.35
N PHE A 23 -7.39 -7.03 -1.34
CA PHE A 23 -7.16 -8.46 -1.41
C PHE A 23 -6.26 -8.93 -0.26
N ARG A 24 -5.19 -8.17 0.06
CA ARG A 24 -4.32 -8.49 1.20
C ARG A 24 -5.11 -8.46 2.52
N ALA A 25 -6.00 -7.48 2.69
CA ALA A 25 -6.87 -7.40 3.85
C ALA A 25 -7.79 -8.63 3.97
N GLN A 26 -8.44 -9.05 2.88
CA GLN A 26 -9.29 -10.25 2.86
C GLN A 26 -8.53 -11.54 3.21
N VAL A 27 -7.28 -11.68 2.74
CA VAL A 27 -6.46 -12.84 3.10
C VAL A 27 -6.12 -12.82 4.60
N LEU A 28 -5.75 -11.66 5.14
CA LEU A 28 -5.46 -11.51 6.58
C LEU A 28 -6.69 -11.77 7.44
N GLU A 29 -7.87 -11.29 7.06
CA GLU A 29 -9.13 -11.58 7.76
C GLU A 29 -9.40 -13.08 7.84
N LYS A 30 -9.19 -13.82 6.74
CA LYS A 30 -9.35 -15.28 6.72
C LYS A 30 -8.36 -15.98 7.65
N VAL A 31 -7.12 -15.51 7.71
CA VAL A 31 -6.08 -16.05 8.62
C VAL A 31 -6.44 -15.78 10.08
N GLN A 32 -6.89 -14.55 10.39
CA GLN A 32 -7.29 -14.14 11.74
C GLN A 32 -8.57 -14.85 12.21
N ALA A 33 -9.48 -15.18 11.30
CA ALA A 33 -10.69 -15.95 11.58
C ALA A 33 -10.42 -17.42 12.00
N GLY A 34 -9.15 -17.87 11.98
CA GLY A 34 -8.76 -19.19 12.44
C GLY A 34 -8.92 -20.26 11.35
N LEU A 35 -8.22 -20.08 10.23
CA LEU A 35 -8.07 -21.13 9.21
C LEU A 35 -7.45 -22.40 9.83
N ALA A 36 -7.93 -23.56 9.36
CA ALA A 36 -7.32 -24.84 9.70
C ALA A 36 -5.85 -24.90 9.23
N GLU A 37 -5.01 -25.63 9.95
CA GLU A 37 -3.56 -25.70 9.71
C GLU A 37 -3.20 -26.13 8.28
N GLU A 38 -3.92 -27.10 7.73
CA GLU A 38 -3.78 -27.55 6.34
C GLU A 38 -4.04 -26.42 5.34
N LYS A 39 -5.05 -25.58 5.60
CA LYS A 39 -5.38 -24.43 4.75
C LYS A 39 -4.40 -23.28 4.91
N LEU A 40 -3.82 -23.10 6.09
CA LEU A 40 -2.70 -22.18 6.29
C LEU A 40 -1.46 -22.62 5.50
N ALA A 41 -1.17 -23.92 5.48
CA ALA A 41 -0.07 -24.46 4.69
C ALA A 41 -0.29 -24.29 3.18
N GLU A 42 -1.49 -24.61 2.67
CA GLU A 42 -1.88 -24.35 1.27
C GLU A 42 -1.73 -22.87 0.92
N LEU A 43 -2.23 -21.97 1.77
CA LEU A 43 -2.13 -20.53 1.56
C LEU A 43 -0.67 -20.08 1.53
N LYS A 44 0.16 -20.53 2.48
CA LYS A 44 1.59 -20.23 2.51
C LYS A 44 2.28 -20.66 1.21
N GLN A 45 1.97 -21.85 0.70
CA GLN A 45 2.53 -22.34 -0.54
C GLN A 45 2.13 -21.46 -1.74
N VAL A 46 0.86 -21.12 -1.88
CA VAL A 46 0.36 -20.23 -2.94
C VAL A 46 1.05 -18.86 -2.88
N LEU A 47 1.25 -18.31 -1.69
CA LEU A 47 1.95 -17.03 -1.51
C LEU A 47 3.44 -17.13 -1.90
N LEU A 48 4.11 -18.24 -1.58
CA LEU A 48 5.50 -18.47 -1.99
C LEU A 48 5.63 -18.60 -3.51
N GLU A 49 4.75 -19.37 -4.15
CA GLU A 49 4.71 -19.51 -5.61
C GLU A 49 4.46 -18.17 -6.30
N THR A 50 3.53 -17.38 -5.75
CA THR A 50 3.24 -16.02 -6.25
C THR A 50 4.44 -15.10 -6.11
N LEU A 51 5.13 -15.14 -4.96
CA LEU A 51 6.32 -14.33 -4.73
C LEU A 51 7.44 -14.69 -5.72
N GLU A 52 7.63 -15.98 -6.00
CA GLU A 52 8.64 -16.45 -6.93
C GLU A 52 8.30 -16.07 -8.38
N TRP A 53 7.05 -16.25 -8.80
CA TRP A 53 6.56 -15.77 -10.09
C TRP A 53 6.79 -14.25 -10.25
N GLN A 54 6.47 -13.45 -9.22
CA GLN A 54 6.68 -12.00 -9.26
C GLN A 54 8.16 -11.64 -9.45
N LYS A 55 9.08 -12.31 -8.75
CA LYS A 55 10.52 -12.08 -8.92
C LYS A 55 10.96 -12.38 -10.34
N ASN A 56 10.52 -13.50 -10.91
CA ASN A 56 10.85 -13.88 -12.28
C ASN A 56 10.26 -12.90 -13.28
N PHE A 57 9.00 -12.48 -13.08
CA PHE A 57 8.37 -11.45 -13.90
C PHE A 57 9.15 -10.15 -13.88
N PHE A 58 9.57 -9.65 -12.72
CA PHE A 58 10.38 -8.44 -12.63
C PHE A 58 11.78 -8.61 -13.21
N ALA A 59 12.41 -9.76 -13.02
CA ALA A 59 13.73 -10.06 -13.59
C ALA A 59 13.68 -10.09 -15.13
N ASP A 60 12.64 -10.68 -15.70
CA ASP A 60 12.43 -10.71 -17.15
C ASP A 60 12.05 -9.33 -17.68
N LYS A 61 11.21 -8.58 -16.94
CA LYS A 61 10.87 -7.21 -17.31
C LYS A 61 12.11 -6.30 -17.32
N LEU A 62 12.97 -6.37 -16.32
CA LEU A 62 14.25 -5.65 -16.28
C LEU A 62 15.16 -5.97 -17.46
N LYS A 63 15.17 -7.23 -17.94
CA LYS A 63 15.95 -7.63 -19.11
C LYS A 63 15.33 -7.15 -20.42
N SER A 64 13.99 -7.19 -20.53
CA SER A 64 13.26 -6.84 -21.75
C SER A 64 13.03 -5.34 -21.92
N ASP A 65 13.00 -4.60 -20.81
CA ASP A 65 12.68 -3.18 -20.75
C ASP A 65 13.45 -2.55 -19.58
N PRO A 66 14.71 -2.16 -19.79
CA PRO A 66 15.54 -1.54 -18.76
C PRO A 66 14.97 -0.21 -18.25
N GLY A 67 14.12 0.48 -19.04
CA GLY A 67 13.50 1.75 -18.69
C GLY A 67 12.26 1.62 -17.80
N PHE A 68 11.72 0.41 -17.66
CA PHE A 68 10.52 0.14 -16.86
C PHE A 68 10.61 0.66 -15.42
N PHE A 69 11.79 0.53 -14.79
CA PHE A 69 12.00 1.02 -13.42
C PHE A 69 12.05 2.56 -13.35
N GLU A 70 12.67 3.22 -14.32
CA GLU A 70 12.67 4.70 -14.38
C GLU A 70 11.27 5.26 -14.61
N GLU A 71 10.44 4.56 -15.38
CA GLU A 71 9.04 4.96 -15.63
C GLU A 71 8.19 4.78 -14.37
N LEU A 72 8.35 3.67 -13.65
CA LEU A 72 7.75 3.45 -12.34
C LEU A 72 8.16 4.49 -11.30
N GLU A 73 9.45 4.84 -11.26
CA GLU A 73 9.97 5.83 -10.31
C GLU A 73 9.46 7.24 -10.61
N ARG A 74 9.34 7.61 -11.90
CA ARG A 74 8.71 8.87 -12.30
C ARG A 74 7.23 8.93 -11.92
N GLU A 75 6.48 7.85 -12.13
CA GLU A 75 5.07 7.80 -11.73
C GLU A 75 4.91 7.88 -10.21
N LYS A 76 5.79 7.21 -9.45
CA LYS A 76 5.82 7.32 -7.98
C LYS A 76 6.06 8.77 -7.53
N GLN A 77 7.06 9.44 -8.09
CA GLN A 77 7.35 10.85 -7.75
C GLN A 77 6.17 11.78 -8.05
N LYS A 78 5.46 11.58 -9.17
CA LYS A 78 4.24 12.34 -9.50
C LYS A 78 3.14 12.15 -8.45
N ILE A 79 2.92 10.91 -8.01
CA ILE A 79 1.90 10.61 -7.00
C ILE A 79 2.28 11.24 -5.66
N GLU A 80 3.54 11.12 -5.24
CA GLU A 80 4.04 11.72 -4.01
C GLU A 80 3.89 13.25 -4.02
N GLN A 81 4.26 13.90 -5.14
CA GLN A 81 4.06 15.34 -5.30
C GLN A 81 2.57 15.73 -5.27
N GLY A 82 1.71 14.97 -5.95
CA GLY A 82 0.26 15.22 -5.93
C GLY A 82 -0.37 15.13 -4.53
N ILE A 83 0.12 14.22 -3.69
CA ILE A 83 -0.30 14.12 -2.29
C ILE A 83 0.16 15.35 -1.49
N ILE A 84 1.41 15.78 -1.67
CA ILE A 84 1.96 16.98 -1.00
C ILE A 84 1.18 18.23 -1.41
N ASP A 85 0.89 18.38 -2.70
CA ASP A 85 0.14 19.52 -3.23
C ASP A 85 -1.28 19.55 -2.68
N ALA A 86 -1.97 18.41 -2.66
CA ALA A 86 -3.32 18.30 -2.10
C ALA A 86 -3.35 18.63 -0.60
N TYR A 87 -2.33 18.19 0.16
CA TYR A 87 -2.22 18.50 1.58
C TYR A 87 -1.93 19.99 1.83
N THR A 88 -1.00 20.56 1.06
CA THR A 88 -0.67 21.99 1.10
C THR A 88 -1.86 22.87 0.77
N HIS A 89 -2.65 22.48 -0.25
CA HIS A 89 -3.86 23.21 -0.63
C HIS A 89 -4.91 23.19 0.48
N LYS A 90 -5.17 22.03 1.11
CA LYS A 90 -6.09 21.93 2.25
C LYS A 90 -5.63 22.77 3.45
N MET A 91 -4.34 22.78 3.76
CA MET A 91 -3.78 23.60 4.84
C MET A 91 -3.96 25.10 4.55
N ALA A 92 -3.71 25.53 3.30
CA ALA A 92 -3.92 26.91 2.88
C ALA A 92 -5.40 27.34 2.97
N GLU A 93 -6.34 26.44 2.62
CA GLU A 93 -7.77 26.70 2.79
C GLU A 93 -8.19 26.78 4.26
N GLU A 94 -7.65 25.92 5.13
CA GLU A 94 -7.93 25.95 6.56
C GLU A 94 -7.38 27.22 7.23
N ASP A 95 -6.17 27.64 6.87
CA ASP A 95 -5.58 28.87 7.37
C ASP A 95 -6.32 30.10 6.85
N HIS A 96 -6.74 30.10 5.57
CA HIS A 96 -7.63 31.13 5.03
C HIS A 96 -8.96 31.19 5.78
N LYS A 97 -9.59 30.05 6.08
CA LYS A 97 -10.82 29.98 6.89
C LYS A 97 -10.62 30.50 8.30
N LYS A 98 -9.48 30.21 8.95
CA LYS A 98 -9.16 30.73 10.30
C LYS A 98 -8.99 32.24 10.28
N VAL A 99 -8.29 32.78 9.27
CA VAL A 99 -8.10 34.23 9.11
C VAL A 99 -9.43 34.94 8.84
N GLU A 100 -10.29 34.40 7.98
CA GLU A 100 -11.62 34.97 7.74
C GLU A 100 -12.53 34.89 8.98
N ALA A 101 -12.47 33.80 9.75
CA ALA A 101 -13.19 33.69 11.02
C ALA A 101 -12.71 34.72 12.06
N LEU A 102 -11.40 35.00 12.10
CA LEU A 102 -10.82 36.05 12.94
C LEU A 102 -11.26 37.45 12.49
N LYS A 103 -11.26 37.73 11.17
CA LYS A 103 -11.73 39.01 10.62
C LYS A 103 -13.21 39.28 10.92
N LEU A 104 -14.07 38.28 10.75
CA LEU A 104 -15.49 38.37 11.10
C LEU A 104 -15.68 38.73 12.57
N ARG A 105 -14.89 38.11 13.45
CA ARG A 105 -14.95 38.31 14.90
C ARG A 105 -14.42 39.69 15.32
N ILE A 106 -13.41 40.22 14.63
CA ILE A 106 -12.91 41.59 14.82
C ILE A 106 -13.94 42.63 14.36
N ASN A 107 -14.59 42.42 13.22
CA ASN A 107 -15.61 43.35 12.69
C ASN A 107 -16.94 43.32 13.48
N SER A 108 -17.15 42.30 14.31
CA SER A 108 -18.32 42.19 15.19
C SER A 108 -18.11 42.77 16.59
N LEU A 109 -16.91 43.29 16.88
CA LEU A 109 -16.60 44.08 18.08
C LEU A 109 -16.84 45.57 17.80
#